data_AF-A0A0G0N9F5-F1
#
_entry.id   AF-A0A0G0N9F5-F1
#
_cell.length_a   1.000
_cell.length_b   1.000
_cell.length_c   1.000
_cell.angle_alpha   90.00
_cell.angle_beta   90.00
_cell.angle_gamma   90.00
#
_symmetry.space_group_name_H-M   'P 1'
#
loop_
_entity.id
_entity.type
_entity.pdbx_description
1 polymer ?
#
loop_
_entity_poly.entity_id
_entity_poly.type
_entity_poly.pdbx_seq_one_letter_code
_entity_poly.pdbx_strand_id
1 'polypeptide(L)'
;MQLYKKVEQFVVDAFTKAEKSTDVFHAQRTAYWITQLKPDADEALQIAGFAHDIERAFYGDWKKGSSDADALRKHQDMSAAEITKFLRAEHASEELIDRVSYLVAHHEEGGDVDQTVLCDADCLAYFEEKAVRNAKEKKQQGKNAEMIKKIDYVFSRIASSKAREIARPFYDEAMHILRD
;
A
#
# COMPACT_ATOMS: atom_id res chain seq x y z
N MET A 1 7.54 -13.07 15.17
CA MET A 1 6.81 -12.09 16.04
C MET A 1 7.71 -10.96 16.56
N GLN A 2 8.92 -11.21 17.08
CA GLN A 2 9.80 -10.11 17.52
C GLN A 2 10.27 -9.25 16.34
N LEU A 3 10.60 -9.86 15.21
CA LEU A 3 11.08 -9.15 14.02
C LEU A 3 9.99 -8.28 13.40
N TYR A 4 8.77 -8.81 13.22
CA TYR A 4 7.63 -8.00 12.76
C TYR A 4 7.42 -6.74 13.62
N LYS A 5 7.47 -6.85 14.95
CA LYS A 5 7.35 -5.69 15.85
C LYS A 5 8.48 -4.66 15.67
N LYS A 6 9.71 -5.12 15.38
CA LYS A 6 10.83 -4.22 15.06
C LYS A 6 10.62 -3.51 13.72
N VAL A 7 10.09 -4.22 12.71
CA VAL A 7 9.70 -3.60 11.43
C VAL A 7 8.61 -2.55 11.65
N GLU A 8 7.58 -2.86 12.42
CA GLU A 8 6.52 -1.90 12.72
C GLU A 8 7.10 -0.62 13.35
N GLN A 9 7.95 -0.78 14.37
CA GLN A 9 8.62 0.35 15.01
C GLN A 9 9.49 1.14 14.03
N PHE A 10 10.29 0.45 13.21
CA PHE A 10 11.15 1.08 12.21
C PHE A 10 10.34 1.92 11.20
N VAL A 11 9.26 1.35 10.66
CA VAL A 11 8.39 2.04 9.69
C VAL A 11 7.69 3.24 10.34
N VAL A 12 7.16 3.06 11.55
CA VAL A 12 6.51 4.14 12.31
C VAL A 12 7.50 5.27 12.59
N ASP A 13 8.71 4.95 13.05
CA ASP A 13 9.74 5.95 13.37
C ASP A 13 10.20 6.69 12.11
N ALA A 14 10.41 5.97 11.01
CA ALA A 14 10.83 6.56 9.74
C ALA A 14 9.78 7.56 9.22
N PHE A 15 8.50 7.18 9.17
CA PHE A 15 7.45 8.07 8.74
C PHE A 15 7.18 9.21 9.73
N THR A 16 7.26 8.96 11.03
CA THR A 16 7.10 10.00 12.06
C THR A 16 8.20 11.05 11.93
N LYS A 17 9.45 10.63 11.76
CA LYS A 17 10.59 11.52 11.51
C LYS A 17 10.43 12.32 10.22
N ALA A 18 9.78 11.74 9.21
CA ALA A 18 9.46 12.40 7.94
C ALA A 18 8.16 13.24 7.98
N GLU A 19 7.51 13.38 9.15
CA GLU A 19 6.23 14.09 9.34
C GLU A 19 5.07 13.54 8.48
N LYS A 20 5.09 12.23 8.21
CA LYS A 20 4.15 11.50 7.34
C LYS A 20 3.19 10.59 8.11
N SER A 21 2.45 11.15 9.07
CA SER A 21 1.52 10.37 9.90
C SER A 21 0.42 9.63 9.12
N THR A 22 0.01 10.16 7.96
CA THR A 22 -0.95 9.48 7.08
C THR A 22 -0.39 8.23 6.42
N ASP A 23 0.92 8.15 6.19
CA ASP A 23 1.56 6.96 5.63
C ASP A 23 1.74 5.88 6.72
N VAL A 24 1.91 6.27 8.00
CA VAL A 24 1.82 5.33 9.14
C VAL A 24 0.43 4.68 9.21
N PHE A 25 -0.63 5.49 9.13
CA PHE A 25 -1.99 4.98 9.17
C PHE A 25 -2.26 4.03 7.99
N HIS A 26 -1.81 4.41 6.79
CA HIS A 26 -1.90 3.57 5.59
C HIS A 26 -1.23 2.20 5.74
N ALA A 27 0.00 2.17 6.29
CA ALA A 27 0.70 0.93 6.59
C ALA A 27 -0.08 0.04 7.59
N GLN A 28 -0.64 0.64 8.64
CA GLN A 28 -1.44 -0.07 9.64
C GLN A 28 -2.72 -0.67 9.05
N ARG A 29 -3.43 0.09 8.19
CA ARG A 29 -4.65 -0.40 7.54
C ARG A 29 -4.35 -1.47 6.50
N THR A 30 -3.26 -1.34 5.75
CA THR A 30 -2.81 -2.37 4.80
C THR A 30 -2.52 -3.68 5.54
N ALA A 31 -1.73 -3.63 6.62
CA ALA A 31 -1.45 -4.81 7.44
C ALA A 31 -2.73 -5.41 8.06
N TYR A 32 -3.67 -4.57 8.51
CA TYR A 32 -4.98 -5.04 8.97
C TYR A 32 -5.72 -5.80 7.87
N TRP A 33 -5.83 -5.24 6.66
CA TRP A 33 -6.55 -5.88 5.55
C TRP A 33 -5.91 -7.21 5.11
N ILE A 34 -4.59 -7.33 5.17
CA ILE A 34 -3.91 -8.63 4.96
C ILE A 34 -4.45 -9.69 5.92
N THR A 35 -4.58 -9.38 7.22
CA THR A 35 -5.12 -10.35 8.19
C THR A 35 -6.58 -10.72 7.94
N GLN A 36 -7.36 -9.83 7.31
CA GLN A 36 -8.77 -10.09 6.98
C GLN A 36 -8.91 -10.90 5.68
N LEU A 37 -8.01 -10.69 4.72
CA LEU A 37 -8.00 -11.39 3.43
C LEU A 37 -7.35 -12.77 3.55
N LYS A 38 -6.26 -12.87 4.33
CA LYS A 38 -5.47 -14.08 4.56
C LYS A 38 -5.13 -14.22 6.06
N PRO A 39 -6.01 -14.85 6.87
CA PRO A 39 -5.79 -15.01 8.32
C PRO A 39 -4.55 -15.84 8.68
N ASP A 40 -4.07 -16.67 7.76
CA ASP A 40 -2.86 -17.48 7.86
C ASP A 40 -1.64 -16.83 7.18
N ALA A 41 -1.67 -15.50 6.94
CA ALA A 41 -0.55 -14.76 6.37
C ALA A 41 0.72 -14.98 7.19
N ASP A 42 1.81 -15.35 6.51
CA ASP A 42 3.09 -15.55 7.15
C ASP A 42 3.75 -14.22 7.55
N GLU A 43 4.84 -14.31 8.31
CA GLU A 43 5.55 -13.13 8.80
C GLU A 43 6.11 -12.27 7.64
N ALA A 44 6.46 -12.87 6.50
CA ALA A 44 6.97 -12.14 5.34
C ALA A 44 5.88 -11.24 4.71
N LEU A 45 4.68 -11.77 4.51
CA LEU A 45 3.55 -11.01 3.98
C LEU A 45 3.10 -9.91 4.95
N GLN A 46 3.11 -10.18 6.25
CA GLN A 46 2.83 -9.16 7.26
C GLN A 46 3.86 -8.03 7.22
N ILE A 47 5.16 -8.35 7.19
CA ILE A 47 6.25 -7.37 7.06
C ILE A 47 6.09 -6.56 5.78
N ALA A 48 5.85 -7.23 4.64
CA ALA A 48 5.67 -6.57 3.35
C ALA A 48 4.49 -5.59 3.38
N GLY A 49 3.35 -6.00 3.95
CA GLY A 49 2.18 -5.15 4.13
C GLY A 49 2.46 -3.86 4.89
N PHE A 50 3.21 -3.96 5.99
CA PHE A 50 3.51 -2.80 6.81
C PHE A 50 4.59 -1.90 6.17
N ALA A 51 5.51 -2.47 5.39
CA ALA A 51 6.69 -1.76 4.88
C ALA A 51 6.63 -1.42 3.38
N HIS A 52 5.57 -1.78 2.64
CA HIS A 52 5.53 -1.66 1.17
C HIS A 52 5.83 -0.24 0.63
N ASP A 53 5.50 0.78 1.41
CA ASP A 53 5.63 2.21 1.07
C ASP A 53 6.84 2.90 1.72
N ILE A 54 7.71 2.16 2.41
CA ILE A 54 8.72 2.71 3.33
C ILE A 54 9.71 3.68 2.66
N GLU A 55 9.96 3.58 1.36
CA GLU A 55 10.85 4.50 0.65
C GLU A 55 10.41 5.97 0.79
N ARG A 56 9.10 6.21 0.90
CA ARG A 56 8.53 7.56 1.00
C ARG A 56 9.01 8.30 2.25
N ALA A 57 9.41 7.59 3.30
CA ALA A 57 10.01 8.19 4.49
C ALA A 57 11.42 8.75 4.23
N PHE A 58 12.15 8.19 3.27
CA PHE A 58 13.55 8.52 2.98
C PHE A 58 13.70 9.44 1.77
N TYR A 59 12.80 9.31 0.78
CA TYR A 59 12.93 9.97 -0.52
C TYR A 59 11.78 10.92 -0.85
N GLY A 60 10.75 10.98 -0.01
CA GLY A 60 9.58 11.84 -0.20
C GLY A 60 8.62 11.34 -1.29
N ASP A 61 7.64 12.16 -1.65
CA ASP A 61 6.53 11.77 -2.55
C ASP A 61 6.82 12.11 -4.03
N TRP A 62 7.98 11.70 -4.54
CA TRP A 62 8.52 12.18 -5.82
C TRP A 62 7.66 11.83 -7.06
N LYS A 63 6.78 10.82 -6.98
CA LYS A 63 5.74 10.48 -7.98
C LYS A 63 4.47 9.85 -7.37
N LYS A 64 4.10 10.23 -6.14
CA LYS A 64 2.97 9.61 -5.43
C LYS A 64 1.66 9.72 -6.22
N GLY A 65 1.00 8.59 -6.43
CA GLY A 65 -0.26 8.50 -7.17
C GLY A 65 -0.14 8.62 -8.69
N SER A 66 1.08 8.53 -9.23
CA SER A 66 1.32 8.32 -10.66
C SER A 66 0.87 6.92 -11.08
N SER A 67 0.32 6.78 -12.29
CA SER A 67 0.07 5.49 -12.94
C SER A 67 1.14 5.16 -13.99
N ASP A 68 2.25 5.91 -14.00
CA ASP A 68 3.40 5.70 -14.87
C ASP A 68 4.18 4.45 -14.43
N ALA A 69 4.41 3.53 -15.35
CA ALA A 69 4.99 2.22 -15.05
C ALA A 69 6.43 2.34 -14.47
N ASP A 70 7.25 3.23 -15.03
CA ASP A 70 8.62 3.44 -14.55
C ASP A 70 8.64 4.03 -13.13
N ALA A 71 7.72 4.97 -12.85
CA ALA A 71 7.55 5.53 -11.52
C ALA A 71 7.09 4.46 -10.50
N LEU A 72 6.14 3.61 -10.87
CA LEU A 72 5.66 2.51 -10.01
C LEU A 72 6.76 1.48 -9.75
N ARG A 73 7.50 1.07 -10.80
CA ARG A 73 8.62 0.14 -10.65
C ARG A 73 9.69 0.69 -9.70
N LYS A 74 10.09 1.93 -9.91
CA LYS A 74 11.10 2.58 -9.06
C LYS A 74 10.63 2.75 -7.62
N HIS A 75 9.35 3.06 -7.39
CA HIS A 75 8.77 3.10 -6.05
C HIS A 75 8.89 1.74 -5.34
N GLN A 76 8.46 0.66 -5.99
CA GLN A 76 8.54 -0.70 -5.45
C GLN A 76 9.99 -1.12 -5.17
N ASP A 77 10.92 -0.84 -6.09
CA ASP A 77 12.34 -1.18 -5.95
C ASP A 77 13.00 -0.46 -4.78
N MET A 78 12.69 0.83 -4.60
CA MET A 78 13.24 1.62 -3.51
C MET A 78 12.69 1.13 -2.16
N SER A 79 11.40 0.82 -2.07
CA SER A 79 10.82 0.26 -0.85
C SER A 79 11.43 -1.09 -0.51
N ALA A 80 11.57 -1.99 -1.49
CA ALA A 80 12.18 -3.30 -1.32
C ALA A 80 13.65 -3.16 -0.85
N ALA A 81 14.39 -2.21 -1.40
CA ALA A 81 15.76 -1.93 -1.01
C ALA A 81 15.86 -1.44 0.46
N GLU A 82 15.00 -0.52 0.88
CA GLU A 82 15.03 0.01 2.26
C GLU A 82 14.65 -1.05 3.29
N ILE A 83 13.58 -1.82 3.07
CA ILE A 83 13.22 -2.88 4.02
C ILE A 83 14.28 -3.99 4.06
N THR A 84 14.90 -4.32 2.92
CA THR A 84 16.01 -5.29 2.86
C THR A 84 17.20 -4.84 3.71
N LYS A 85 17.58 -3.56 3.64
CA LYS A 85 18.66 -3.01 4.48
C LYS A 85 18.37 -3.18 5.96
N PHE A 86 17.14 -2.86 6.37
CA PHE A 86 16.71 -3.01 7.75
C PHE A 86 16.74 -4.48 8.21
N LEU A 87 16.16 -5.39 7.43
CA LEU A 87 16.11 -6.81 7.78
C LEU A 87 17.50 -7.45 7.90
N ARG A 88 18.45 -7.05 7.03
CA ARG A 88 19.86 -7.48 7.13
C ARG A 88 20.53 -6.97 8.40
N ALA A 89 20.29 -5.72 8.77
CA ALA A 89 20.82 -5.14 10.01
C ALA A 89 20.26 -5.84 11.26
N GLU A 90 19.04 -6.36 11.17
CA GLU A 90 18.40 -7.17 12.21
C GLU A 90 18.76 -8.67 12.14
N HIS A 91 19.71 -9.05 11.28
CA HIS A 91 20.17 -10.43 11.09
C HIS A 91 19.04 -11.43 10.76
N ALA A 92 18.04 -10.97 10.01
CA ALA A 92 17.01 -11.87 9.45
C ALA A 92 17.66 -12.91 8.51
N SER A 93 17.03 -14.07 8.38
CA SER A 93 17.46 -15.09 7.42
C SER A 93 17.31 -14.60 5.98
N GLU A 94 18.23 -14.99 5.08
CA GLU A 94 18.15 -14.62 3.66
C GLU A 94 16.83 -15.08 3.01
N GLU A 95 16.28 -16.25 3.39
CA GLU A 95 14.97 -16.71 2.90
C GLU A 95 13.84 -15.71 3.18
N LEU A 96 13.81 -15.17 4.40
CA LEU A 96 12.83 -14.16 4.80
C LEU A 96 13.07 -12.83 4.07
N ILE A 97 14.33 -12.41 3.94
CA ILE A 97 14.71 -11.18 3.25
C ILE A 97 14.28 -11.25 1.78
N ASP A 98 14.61 -12.35 1.10
CA ASP A 98 14.27 -12.56 -0.31
C ASP A 98 12.75 -12.56 -0.51
N ARG A 99 12.01 -13.23 0.39
CA ARG A 99 10.54 -13.26 0.33
C ARG A 99 9.91 -11.89 0.56
N VAL A 100 10.35 -11.13 1.57
CA VAL A 100 9.84 -9.76 1.82
C VAL A 100 10.18 -8.84 0.64
N SER A 101 11.43 -8.87 0.18
CA SER A 101 11.89 -8.06 -0.94
C SER A 101 11.07 -8.36 -2.20
N TYR A 102 10.83 -9.64 -2.51
CA TYR A 102 10.00 -10.06 -3.63
C TYR A 102 8.56 -9.54 -3.54
N LEU A 103 7.93 -9.65 -2.37
CA LEU A 103 6.57 -9.16 -2.16
C LEU A 103 6.48 -7.64 -2.32
N VAL A 104 7.39 -6.89 -1.71
CA VAL A 104 7.40 -5.42 -1.79
C VAL A 104 7.74 -4.94 -3.20
N ALA A 105 8.64 -5.63 -3.92
CA ALA A 105 9.05 -5.23 -5.27
C ALA A 105 7.96 -5.40 -6.35
N HIS A 106 6.82 -6.00 -6.02
CA HIS A 106 5.73 -6.30 -6.95
C HIS A 106 4.33 -5.99 -6.38
N HIS A 107 4.26 -5.26 -5.26
CA HIS A 107 3.00 -4.99 -4.56
C HIS A 107 2.00 -4.13 -5.37
N GLU A 108 2.46 -3.42 -6.39
CA GLU A 108 1.60 -2.58 -7.25
C GLU A 108 0.89 -3.40 -8.35
N GLU A 109 1.46 -4.56 -8.72
CA GLU A 109 1.01 -5.39 -9.84
C GLU A 109 0.24 -6.63 -9.37
N GLY A 110 0.58 -7.16 -8.19
CA GLY A 110 0.14 -8.49 -7.78
C GLY A 110 0.94 -9.59 -8.51
N GLY A 111 0.34 -10.75 -8.73
CA GLY A 111 0.95 -11.84 -9.50
C GLY A 111 0.66 -13.20 -8.92
N ASP A 112 1.40 -13.57 -7.88
CA ASP A 112 1.09 -14.75 -7.09
C ASP A 112 0.00 -14.50 -6.04
N VAL A 113 -0.33 -15.53 -5.26
CA VAL A 113 -1.40 -15.46 -4.24
C VAL A 113 -1.12 -14.37 -3.21
N ASP A 114 0.10 -14.28 -2.70
CA ASP A 114 0.43 -13.38 -1.59
C ASP A 114 0.68 -11.95 -2.08
N GLN A 115 1.26 -11.77 -3.27
CA GLN A 115 1.34 -10.47 -3.94
C GLN A 115 -0.05 -9.93 -4.25
N THR A 116 -0.98 -10.80 -4.66
CA THR A 116 -2.37 -10.42 -4.89
C THR A 116 -3.04 -9.99 -3.59
N VAL A 117 -2.83 -10.72 -2.50
CA VAL A 117 -3.36 -10.31 -1.17
C VAL A 117 -2.80 -8.96 -0.74
N LEU A 118 -1.50 -8.73 -0.95
CA LEU A 118 -0.85 -7.46 -0.62
C LEU A 118 -1.43 -6.30 -1.45
N CYS A 119 -1.55 -6.46 -2.77
CA CYS A 119 -2.11 -5.45 -3.67
C CYS A 119 -3.58 -5.14 -3.31
N ASP A 120 -4.39 -6.17 -3.05
CA ASP A 120 -5.78 -6.01 -2.63
C ASP A 120 -5.89 -5.26 -1.30
N ALA A 121 -5.03 -5.60 -0.32
CA ALA A 121 -5.01 -4.95 0.98
C ALA A 121 -4.62 -3.47 0.91
N ASP A 122 -3.61 -3.13 0.08
CA ASP A 122 -3.20 -1.75 -0.18
C ASP A 122 -4.33 -0.94 -0.84
N CYS A 123 -4.99 -1.51 -1.84
CA CYS A 123 -6.14 -0.89 -2.49
C CYS A 123 -7.28 -0.66 -1.49
N LEU A 124 -7.58 -1.64 -0.61
CA LEU A 124 -8.60 -1.50 0.43
C LEU A 124 -8.27 -0.38 1.42
N ALA A 125 -7.02 -0.29 1.87
CA ALA A 125 -6.56 0.82 2.72
C ALA A 125 -6.78 2.18 2.03
N TYR A 126 -6.45 2.29 0.74
CA TYR A 126 -6.75 3.50 -0.03
C TYR A 126 -8.25 3.83 -0.06
N PHE A 127 -9.12 2.85 -0.32
CA PHE A 127 -10.57 3.06 -0.40
C PHE A 127 -11.16 3.49 0.95
N GLU A 128 -10.76 2.83 2.03
CA GLU A 128 -11.22 3.12 3.38
C GLU A 128 -10.81 4.53 3.83
N GLU A 129 -9.58 4.93 3.53
CA GLU A 129 -8.99 6.14 4.12
C GLU A 129 -9.14 7.39 3.26
N LYS A 130 -9.04 7.22 1.93
CA LYS A 130 -8.66 8.33 1.03
C LYS A 130 -9.67 8.54 -0.10
N ALA A 131 -10.33 7.50 -0.62
CA ALA A 131 -11.12 7.62 -1.85
C ALA A 131 -12.21 8.70 -1.79
N VAL A 132 -13.11 8.63 -0.79
CA VAL A 132 -14.23 9.57 -0.65
C VAL A 132 -13.75 10.99 -0.32
N ARG A 133 -12.77 11.14 0.58
CA ARG A 133 -12.22 12.46 0.93
C ARG A 133 -11.58 13.12 -0.30
N ASN A 134 -10.72 12.40 -1.00
CA ASN A 134 -10.05 12.91 -2.19
C ASN A 134 -11.05 13.24 -3.30
N ALA A 135 -12.15 12.49 -3.42
CA ALA A 135 -13.22 12.79 -4.36
C ALA A 135 -13.87 14.16 -4.07
N LYS A 136 -14.20 14.43 -2.81
CA LYS A 136 -14.75 15.74 -2.38
C LYS A 136 -13.78 16.88 -2.68
N GLU A 137 -12.50 16.71 -2.32
CA GLU A 137 -11.46 17.72 -2.54
C GLU A 137 -11.23 17.99 -4.03
N LYS A 138 -11.10 16.94 -4.86
CA LYS A 138 -10.85 17.09 -6.29
C LYS A 138 -12.05 17.66 -7.04
N LYS A 139 -13.28 17.37 -6.60
CA LYS A 139 -14.49 18.01 -7.13
C LYS A 139 -14.46 19.52 -6.95
N GLN A 140 -14.13 19.98 -5.74
CA GLN A 140 -14.00 21.42 -5.44
C GLN A 140 -12.93 22.11 -6.30
N GLN A 141 -11.89 21.37 -6.69
CA GLN A 141 -10.83 21.85 -7.58
C GLN A 141 -11.19 21.76 -9.07
N GLY A 142 -12.38 21.26 -9.43
CA GLY A 142 -12.79 21.02 -10.82
C GLY A 142 -12.06 19.84 -11.50
N LYS A 143 -11.36 19.00 -10.74
CA LYS A 143 -10.51 17.90 -11.24
C LYS A 143 -11.22 16.54 -11.27
N ASN A 144 -12.52 16.56 -11.57
CA ASN A 144 -13.39 15.38 -11.52
C ASN A 144 -12.86 14.24 -12.42
N ALA A 145 -12.55 14.54 -13.68
CA ALA A 145 -12.09 13.53 -14.64
C ALA A 145 -10.74 12.89 -14.26
N GLU A 146 -9.81 13.66 -13.68
CA GLU A 146 -8.54 13.15 -13.15
C GLU A 146 -8.81 12.16 -12.00
N MET A 147 -9.69 12.54 -11.08
CA MET A 147 -9.99 11.72 -9.91
C MET A 147 -10.78 10.45 -10.27
N ILE A 148 -11.74 10.53 -11.20
CA ILE A 148 -12.47 9.35 -11.70
C ILE A 148 -11.47 8.33 -12.27
N LYS A 149 -10.56 8.77 -13.16
CA LYS A 149 -9.52 7.88 -13.72
C LYS A 149 -8.68 7.21 -12.63
N LYS A 150 -8.31 7.96 -11.59
CA LYS A 150 -7.54 7.41 -10.46
C LYS A 150 -8.32 6.37 -9.68
N ILE A 151 -9.58 6.65 -9.32
CA ILE A 151 -10.40 5.72 -8.55
C ILE A 151 -10.70 4.46 -9.36
N ASP A 152 -11.03 4.61 -10.65
CA ASP A 152 -11.20 3.48 -11.57
C ASP A 152 -9.94 2.62 -11.66
N TYR A 153 -8.77 3.27 -11.78
CA TYR A 153 -7.49 2.57 -11.81
C TYR A 153 -7.25 1.76 -10.53
N VAL A 154 -7.39 2.37 -9.35
CA VAL A 154 -7.18 1.64 -8.08
C VAL A 154 -8.21 0.52 -7.90
N PHE A 155 -9.48 0.75 -8.26
CA PHE A 155 -10.51 -0.31 -8.19
C PHE A 155 -10.22 -1.48 -9.14
N SER A 156 -9.70 -1.19 -10.34
CA SER A 156 -9.38 -2.21 -11.35
C SER A 156 -8.26 -3.16 -10.93
N ARG A 157 -7.38 -2.72 -10.01
CA ARG A 157 -6.29 -3.53 -9.47
C ARG A 157 -6.75 -4.57 -8.44
N ILE A 158 -7.93 -4.39 -7.85
CA ILE A 158 -8.45 -5.34 -6.87
C ILE A 158 -8.83 -6.63 -7.59
N ALA A 159 -8.11 -7.72 -7.30
CA ALA A 159 -8.26 -8.98 -8.00
C ALA A 159 -9.28 -9.91 -7.32
N SER A 160 -9.29 -9.99 -5.98
CA SER A 160 -10.22 -10.89 -5.28
C SER A 160 -11.64 -10.34 -5.27
N SER A 161 -12.63 -11.25 -5.41
CA SER A 161 -14.04 -10.90 -5.29
C SER A 161 -14.36 -10.32 -3.91
N LYS A 162 -13.81 -10.92 -2.85
CA LYS A 162 -13.99 -10.48 -1.47
C LYS A 162 -13.49 -9.04 -1.27
N ALA A 163 -12.27 -8.71 -1.68
CA ALA A 163 -11.77 -7.34 -1.55
C ALA A 163 -12.60 -6.36 -2.40
N ARG A 164 -13.03 -6.78 -3.60
CA ARG A 164 -13.85 -5.93 -4.47
C ARG A 164 -15.21 -5.61 -3.86
N GLU A 165 -15.85 -6.58 -3.19
CA GLU A 165 -17.11 -6.37 -2.45
C GLU A 165 -16.93 -5.39 -1.29
N ILE A 166 -15.82 -5.49 -0.55
CA ILE A 166 -15.50 -4.58 0.57
C ILE A 166 -15.23 -3.15 0.05
N ALA A 167 -14.50 -3.00 -1.05
CA ALA A 167 -14.17 -1.70 -1.64
C ALA A 167 -15.39 -1.01 -2.28
N ARG A 168 -16.39 -1.78 -2.72
CA ARG A 168 -17.50 -1.32 -3.56
C ARG A 168 -18.27 -0.13 -2.98
N PRO A 169 -18.66 -0.09 -1.69
CA PRO A 169 -19.38 1.05 -1.13
C PRO A 169 -18.57 2.35 -1.20
N PHE A 170 -17.27 2.29 -0.91
CA PHE A 170 -16.39 3.47 -1.00
C PHE A 170 -16.21 3.94 -2.45
N TYR A 171 -16.08 3.00 -3.39
CA TYR A 171 -16.00 3.29 -4.81
C TYR A 171 -17.28 3.99 -5.31
N ASP A 172 -18.45 3.41 -5.01
CA ASP A 172 -19.74 3.92 -5.47
C ASP A 172 -20.02 5.32 -4.89
N GLU A 173 -19.73 5.54 -3.60
CA GLU A 173 -19.87 6.87 -2.97
C GLU A 173 -18.94 7.91 -3.63
N ALA A 174 -17.67 7.56 -3.85
CA ALA A 174 -16.73 8.48 -4.46
C ALA A 174 -17.11 8.82 -5.91
N MET A 175 -17.64 7.84 -6.67
CA MET A 175 -18.13 8.04 -8.03
C MET A 175 -19.38 8.91 -8.09
N HIS A 176 -20.32 8.73 -7.14
CA HIS A 176 -21.50 9.59 -7.03
C HIS A 176 -21.07 11.04 -6.80
N ILE A 177 -20.17 11.29 -5.84
CA ILE A 177 -19.65 12.63 -5.57
C ILE A 177 -19.05 13.27 -6.82
N LEU A 178 -18.24 12.54 -7.61
CA LEU A 178 -17.53 13.10 -8.77
C LEU A 178 -18.40 13.32 -10.01
N ARG A 179 -19.58 12.69 -10.08
CA ARG A 179 -20.47 12.71 -11.25
C ARG A 179 -21.69 13.60 -11.07
N ASP A 180 -22.06 13.88 -9.83
CA ASP A 180 -23.08 14.90 -9.49
C ASP A 180 -22.60 16.32 -9.82
#